data_AF-X1CYL0-F1
#
_entry.id   AF-X1CYL0-F1
#
_cell.length_a   1.000
_cell.length_b   1.000
_cell.length_c   1.000
_cell.angle_alpha   90.00
_cell.angle_beta   90.00
_cell.angle_gamma   90.00
#
_symmetry.space_group_name_H-M   'P 1'
#
loop_
_entity.id
_entity.type
_entity.pdbx_description
1 polymer ?
#
loop_
_entity_poly.entity_id
_entity_poly.type
_entity_poly.pdbx_seq_one_letter_code
_entity_poly.pdbx_strand_id
1 'polypeptide(L)'
;NDFTCCAYMFPRDDDREHVDLLLQTWCPEARLHDKRNKYRDQYQAWAKMGYLEVTPGEAIEYDYVRESIVRNTKIFTIGLIGIDIKFQGHHFSNLLEVDLGHTEKSRGNIYAQQVKSLTGG
;
A
#
# COMPACT_ATOMS: atom_id res chain seq x y z
N ASN A 1 -16.46 2.59 -0.68
CA ASN A 1 -15.08 2.18 -1.02
C ASN A 1 -15.08 0.71 -1.30
N ASP A 2 -14.66 0.33 -2.50
CA ASP A 2 -14.68 -1.07 -2.95
C ASP A 2 -13.28 -1.72 -2.91
N PHE A 3 -12.22 -0.91 -2.93
CA PHE A 3 -10.84 -1.40 -2.94
C PHE A 3 -9.92 -0.66 -1.97
N THR A 4 -8.95 -1.40 -1.44
CA THR A 4 -7.74 -0.87 -0.81
C THR A 4 -6.55 -1.34 -1.64
N CYS A 5 -5.56 -0.48 -1.85
CA CYS A 5 -4.38 -0.82 -2.65
C CYS A 5 -3.10 -0.38 -1.95
N CYS A 6 -2.02 -1.12 -2.18
CA CYS A 6 -0.66 -0.74 -1.82
C CYS A 6 0.23 -0.90 -3.06
N ALA A 7 0.98 0.14 -3.40
CA ALA A 7 1.91 0.12 -4.51
C ALA A 7 3.34 0.18 -3.96
N TYR A 8 4.15 -0.82 -4.30
CA TYR A 8 5.58 -0.82 -4.05
C TYR A 8 6.30 -0.38 -5.32
N MET A 9 7.20 0.58 -5.18
CA MET A 9 7.99 1.11 -6.27
C MET A 9 9.46 0.78 -6.02
N PHE A 10 10.10 0.15 -7.00
CA PHE A 10 11.50 -0.25 -6.93
C PHE A 10 12.26 0.46 -8.05
N PRO A 11 13.22 1.36 -7.75
CA PRO A 11 14.05 1.94 -8.79
C PRO A 11 14.88 0.85 -9.45
N ARG A 12 15.02 0.89 -10.78
CA ARG A 12 15.87 -0.07 -11.46
C ARG A 12 17.34 0.28 -11.29
N ASP A 13 18.16 -0.76 -11.17
CA ASP A 13 19.62 -0.59 -11.01
C ASP A 13 20.28 -0.05 -12.29
N ASP A 14 19.74 -0.40 -13.45
CA ASP A 14 20.25 -0.03 -14.78
C ASP A 14 19.77 1.34 -15.26
N ASP A 15 18.61 1.80 -14.79
CA ASP A 15 18.06 3.11 -15.13
C ASP A 15 17.19 3.66 -13.99
N ARG A 16 17.69 4.70 -13.32
CA ARG A 16 17.02 5.33 -12.18
C ARG A 16 15.82 6.20 -12.56
N GLU A 17 15.61 6.49 -13.83
CA GLU A 17 14.39 7.15 -14.32
C GLU A 17 13.22 6.15 -14.44
N HIS A 18 13.51 4.85 -14.36
CA HIS A 18 12.51 3.80 -14.44
C HIS A 18 12.31 3.10 -13.08
N VAL A 19 11.06 2.72 -12.82
CA VAL A 19 10.66 2.00 -11.61
C VAL A 19 9.88 0.75 -11.98
N ASP A 20 10.15 -0.34 -11.29
CA ASP A 20 9.29 -1.51 -11.28
C ASP A 20 8.19 -1.32 -10.24
N LEU A 21 6.96 -1.65 -10.63
CA LEU A 21 5.77 -1.50 -9.79
C LEU A 21 5.21 -2.87 -9.42
N LEU A 22 5.07 -3.10 -8.12
CA LEU A 22 4.25 -4.19 -7.58
C LEU A 22 3.00 -3.59 -6.94
N LEU A 23 1.85 -3.88 -7.53
CA LEU A 23 0.56 -3.46 -7.01
C LEU A 23 -0.11 -4.63 -6.28
N GLN A 24 -0.45 -4.42 -5.02
CA GLN A 24 -1.34 -5.29 -4.26
C GLN A 24 -2.67 -4.59 -4.07
N THR A 25 -3.76 -5.30 -4.31
CA THR A 25 -5.12 -4.78 -4.18
C THR A 25 -5.98 -5.74 -3.39
N TRP A 26 -6.84 -5.21 -2.53
CA TRP A 26 -7.73 -5.97 -1.65
C TRP A 26 -9.18 -5.55 -1.85
N CYS A 27 -10.09 -6.51 -1.75
CA CYS A 27 -11.53 -6.31 -1.80
C CYS A 27 -12.26 -7.24 -0.83
N PRO A 28 -13.33 -6.81 -0.13
CA PRO A 28 -14.15 -7.70 0.67
C PRO A 28 -14.89 -8.71 -0.21
N GLU A 29 -14.98 -9.95 0.25
CA GLU A 29 -15.70 -11.05 -0.42
C GLU A 29 -17.14 -10.68 -0.77
N ALA A 30 -17.83 -9.94 0.12
CA ALA A 30 -19.19 -9.48 -0.13
C ALA A 30 -19.33 -8.69 -1.45
N ARG A 31 -18.29 -7.97 -1.88
CA ARG A 31 -18.31 -7.19 -3.13
C ARG A 31 -18.28 -8.06 -4.38
N LEU A 32 -17.72 -9.26 -4.30
CA LEU A 32 -17.67 -10.22 -5.42
C LEU A 32 -19.04 -10.86 -5.66
N HIS A 33 -19.93 -10.84 -4.67
CA HIS A 33 -21.24 -11.49 -4.75
C HIS A 33 -22.43 -10.52 -4.62
N ASP A 34 -22.20 -9.24 -4.35
CA ASP A 34 -23.25 -8.22 -4.31
C ASP A 34 -23.89 -8.07 -5.71
N LYS A 35 -25.18 -8.42 -5.81
CA LYS A 35 -25.96 -8.32 -7.05
C LYS A 35 -26.09 -6.88 -7.55
N ARG A 36 -25.96 -5.88 -6.66
CA ARG A 36 -25.96 -4.46 -7.00
C ARG A 36 -24.62 -3.99 -7.56
N ASN A 37 -23.55 -4.74 -7.34
CA ASN A 37 -22.25 -4.46 -7.94
C ASN A 37 -22.25 -4.88 -9.41
N LYS A 38 -22.33 -3.89 -10.32
CA LYS A 38 -22.25 -4.11 -11.76
C LYS A 38 -20.91 -4.69 -12.24
N TYR A 39 -19.86 -4.59 -11.43
CA TYR A 39 -18.51 -5.08 -11.74
C TYR A 39 -18.18 -6.43 -11.08
N ARG A 40 -19.14 -7.08 -10.40
CA ARG A 40 -18.89 -8.30 -9.63
C ARG A 40 -18.20 -9.40 -10.44
N ASP A 41 -18.58 -9.59 -11.71
CA ASP A 41 -18.04 -10.64 -12.58
C ASP A 41 -16.57 -10.33 -12.93
N GLN A 42 -16.21 -9.05 -13.07
CA GLN A 42 -14.84 -8.58 -13.26
C GLN A 42 -13.99 -8.77 -11.99
N TYR A 43 -14.57 -8.52 -10.81
CA TYR A 43 -13.85 -8.68 -9.55
C TYR A 43 -13.55 -10.17 -9.30
N GLN A 44 -14.50 -11.04 -9.59
CA GLN A 44 -14.30 -12.50 -9.55
C GLN A 44 -13.20 -12.94 -10.53
N ALA A 45 -13.17 -12.37 -11.74
CA ALA A 45 -12.12 -12.67 -12.72
C ALA A 45 -10.74 -12.22 -12.23
N TRP A 46 -10.62 -11.01 -11.67
CA TRP A 46 -9.37 -10.50 -11.11
C TRP A 46 -8.90 -11.30 -9.90
N ALA A 47 -9.82 -11.74 -9.04
CA ALA A 47 -9.50 -12.62 -7.93
C ALA A 47 -8.94 -13.96 -8.42
N LYS A 48 -9.56 -14.56 -9.44
CA LYS A 48 -9.07 -15.79 -10.07
C LYS A 48 -7.71 -15.62 -10.74
N MET A 49 -7.42 -14.44 -11.28
CA MET A 49 -6.13 -14.13 -11.93
C MET A 49 -5.04 -13.71 -10.95
N GLY A 50 -5.36 -13.54 -9.66
CA GLY A 50 -4.41 -13.08 -8.64
C GLY A 50 -4.13 -11.57 -8.66
N TYR A 51 -4.90 -10.78 -9.42
CA TYR A 51 -4.78 -9.32 -9.41
C TYR A 51 -5.50 -8.67 -8.23
N LEU A 52 -6.48 -9.38 -7.65
CA LEU A 52 -7.30 -8.92 -6.55
C LEU A 52 -7.28 -9.94 -5.41
N GLU A 53 -6.76 -9.55 -4.25
CA GLU A 53 -6.82 -10.36 -3.05
C GLU A 53 -8.17 -10.15 -2.36
N VAL A 54 -8.82 -11.24 -1.96
CA VAL A 54 -10.16 -11.20 -1.36
C VAL A 54 -10.04 -11.35 0.14
N THR A 55 -10.50 -10.36 0.90
CA THR A 55 -10.59 -10.44 2.35
C THR A 55 -11.98 -10.92 2.77
N PRO A 56 -12.11 -11.81 3.78
CA PRO A 56 -13.41 -12.23 4.27
C PRO A 56 -14.26 -11.06 4.78
N GLY A 57 -15.58 -11.17 4.66
CA GLY A 57 -16.54 -10.21 5.25
C GLY A 57 -17.05 -9.12 4.31
N GLU A 58 -17.68 -8.09 4.90
CA GLU A 58 -18.36 -7.01 4.17
C GLU A 58 -17.51 -5.75 3.95
N ALA A 59 -16.44 -5.60 4.73
CA ALA A 59 -15.52 -4.49 4.69
C ALA A 59 -14.07 -5.00 4.75
N ILE A 60 -13.12 -4.16 4.32
CA ILE A 60 -11.70 -4.49 4.39
C ILE A 60 -11.27 -4.28 5.84
N GLU A 61 -10.86 -5.37 6.47
CA GLU A 61 -10.21 -5.32 7.77
C GLU A 61 -8.75 -4.88 7.58
N TYR A 62 -8.40 -3.71 8.10
CA TYR A 62 -7.06 -3.12 7.89
C TYR A 62 -5.94 -3.97 8.48
N ASP A 63 -6.23 -4.84 9.45
CA ASP A 63 -5.25 -5.78 10.00
C ASP A 63 -4.70 -6.74 8.92
N TYR A 64 -5.53 -7.21 7.98
CA TYR A 64 -5.06 -8.03 6.85
C TYR A 64 -4.09 -7.27 5.95
N VAL A 65 -4.42 -6.00 5.66
CA VAL A 65 -3.56 -5.13 4.86
C VAL A 65 -2.24 -4.86 5.59
N ARG A 66 -2.30 -4.59 6.91
CA ARG A 66 -1.13 -4.38 7.76
C ARG A 66 -0.21 -5.59 7.74
N GLU A 67 -0.76 -6.79 8.00
CA GLU A 67 0.01 -8.04 8.00
C GLU A 67 0.64 -8.34 6.66
N SER A 68 -0.05 -8.03 5.55
CA SER A 68 0.51 -8.17 4.20
C SER A 68 1.67 -7.21 3.97
N ILE A 69 1.54 -5.94 4.38
CA ILE A 69 2.64 -4.96 4.31
C ILE A 69 3.84 -5.42 5.15
N VAL A 70 3.62 -5.86 6.39
CA VAL A 70 4.68 -6.37 7.29
C VAL A 70 5.35 -7.62 6.73
N ARG A 71 4.61 -8.46 6.00
CA ARG A 71 5.20 -9.60 5.29
C ARG A 71 6.11 -9.14 4.16
N ASN A 72 5.68 -8.16 3.38
CA ASN A 72 6.46 -7.60 2.29
C ASN A 72 7.72 -6.88 2.76
N THR A 73 7.72 -6.26 3.94
CA THR A 73 8.92 -5.62 4.50
C THR A 73 10.01 -6.62 4.91
N LYS A 74 9.66 -7.90 5.08
CA LYS A 74 10.63 -8.99 5.27
C LYS A 74 11.28 -9.46 3.97
N ILE A 75 10.69 -9.14 2.83
CA ILE A 75 11.16 -9.53 1.49
C ILE A 75 11.87 -8.35 0.82
N PHE A 76 11.33 -7.15 0.96
CA PHE A 76 11.80 -5.94 0.31
C PHE A 76 12.41 -4.95 1.32
N THR A 77 13.49 -4.30 0.93
CA THR A 77 14.00 -3.13 1.66
C THR A 77 13.15 -1.91 1.32
N ILE A 78 12.23 -1.56 2.20
CA ILE A 78 11.31 -0.43 2.02
C ILE A 78 11.86 0.80 2.73
N GLY A 79 12.15 1.86 1.97
CA GLY A 79 12.68 3.12 2.51
C GLY A 79 11.62 4.12 2.98
N LEU A 80 10.43 4.12 2.37
CA LEU A 80 9.35 5.04 2.69
C LEU A 80 7.99 4.37 2.44
N ILE A 81 7.03 4.59 3.33
CA ILE A 81 5.62 4.21 3.12
C ILE A 81 4.76 5.47 3.24
N GLY A 82 4.03 5.78 2.18
CA GLY A 82 2.99 6.82 2.18
C GLY A 82 1.61 6.19 2.37
N ILE A 83 0.80 6.76 3.27
CA ILE A 83 -0.58 6.32 3.51
C ILE A 83 -1.53 7.45 3.13
N ASP A 84 -2.56 7.15 2.34
CA ASP A 84 -3.63 8.11 2.10
C ASP A 84 -4.51 8.21 3.36
N ILE A 85 -4.40 9.36 4.04
CA ILE A 85 -5.04 9.60 5.34
C ILE A 85 -6.53 9.94 5.25
N LYS A 86 -7.15 9.99 4.06
CA LYS A 86 -8.59 10.27 3.95
C LYS A 86 -9.42 9.10 4.48
N PHE A 87 -9.80 9.27 5.74
CA PHE A 87 -10.90 8.70 6.53
C PHE A 87 -10.62 7.67 7.64
N GLN A 88 -9.49 6.95 7.69
CA GLN A 88 -9.05 6.22 8.90
C GLN A 88 -7.51 6.02 9.00
N GLY A 89 -6.72 6.76 8.20
CA GLY A 89 -5.29 6.49 8.05
C GLY A 89 -4.43 6.71 9.30
N HIS A 90 -4.87 7.50 10.28
CA HIS A 90 -4.07 7.77 11.48
C HIS A 90 -3.89 6.55 12.39
N HIS A 91 -4.95 5.77 12.63
CA HIS A 91 -4.85 4.57 13.47
C HIS A 91 -4.02 3.49 12.77
N PHE A 92 -4.25 3.31 11.47
CA PHE A 92 -3.48 2.39 10.63
C PHE A 92 -1.99 2.75 10.56
N SER A 93 -1.67 4.04 10.43
CA SER A 93 -0.28 4.54 10.46
C SER A 93 0.41 4.23 11.78
N ASN A 94 -0.26 4.45 12.92
CA ASN A 94 0.32 4.15 14.23
C ASN A 94 0.61 2.65 14.41
N LEU A 95 -0.28 1.77 13.94
CA LEU A 95 -0.09 0.32 13.99
C LEU A 95 1.11 -0.12 13.12
N LEU A 96 1.22 0.41 11.91
CA LEU A 96 2.38 0.17 11.04
C LEU A 96 3.68 0.72 11.64
N GLU A 97 3.66 1.89 12.28
CA GLU A 97 4.84 2.45 12.97
C GLU A 97 5.35 1.55 14.10
N VAL A 98 4.43 0.89 14.83
CA VAL A 98 4.78 -0.08 15.87
C VAL A 98 5.38 -1.35 15.26
N ASP A 99 4.76 -1.90 14.21
CA ASP A 99 5.18 -3.17 13.60
C ASP A 99 6.51 -3.05 12.84
N LEU A 100 6.76 -1.89 12.21
CA LEU A 100 7.97 -1.66 11.42
C LEU A 100 9.13 -1.07 12.24
N GLY A 101 8.85 -0.61 13.47
CA GLY A 101 9.82 -0.02 14.37
C GLY A 101 10.38 1.31 13.84
N HIS A 102 9.81 2.44 14.27
CA HIS A 102 10.30 3.80 13.97
C HIS A 102 10.90 3.98 12.56
N THR A 103 10.22 3.49 11.52
CA THR A 103 10.56 3.83 10.15
C THR A 103 10.02 5.24 9.87
N GLU A 104 10.83 6.22 10.31
CA GLU A 104 10.95 7.56 9.74
C GLU A 104 9.88 8.63 10.04
N LYS A 105 9.63 8.92 11.33
CA LYS A 105 9.37 10.33 11.73
C LYS A 105 10.62 11.24 11.66
N SER A 106 11.74 10.73 11.16
CA SER A 106 13.05 11.41 11.14
C SER A 106 13.56 11.82 9.74
N ARG A 107 12.89 11.44 8.63
CA ARG A 107 13.39 11.75 7.27
C ARG A 107 12.67 12.86 6.50
N GLY A 108 11.56 13.39 7.01
CA GLY A 108 10.95 14.61 6.46
C GLY A 108 11.89 15.83 6.50
N ASN A 109 12.87 15.82 7.41
CA ASN A 109 13.88 16.89 7.52
C ASN A 109 15.12 16.67 6.66
N ILE A 110 15.41 15.44 6.20
CA ILE A 110 16.65 15.15 5.46
C ILE A 110 16.45 15.47 3.97
N TYR A 111 15.27 15.19 3.40
CA TYR A 111 14.93 15.64 2.04
C TYR A 111 14.79 17.17 1.95
N ALA A 112 14.22 17.82 2.96
CA ALA A 112 14.15 19.29 3.02
C ALA A 112 15.54 19.94 3.15
N GLN A 113 16.51 19.28 3.79
CA GLN A 113 17.89 19.75 3.89
C GLN A 113 18.71 19.44 2.64
N GLN A 114 18.48 18.29 1.99
CA GLN A 114 19.23 17.86 0.80
C GLN A 114 18.73 18.54 -0.48
N VAL A 115 17.46 18.93 -0.56
CA VAL A 115 16.96 19.81 -1.63
C VAL A 115 17.50 21.23 -1.45
N LYS A 116 17.58 21.76 -0.23
CA LYS A 116 18.17 23.09 0.04
C LYS A 116 19.66 23.17 -0.29
N SER A 117 20.43 22.08 -0.15
CA SER A 117 21.84 22.05 -0.53
C SER A 117 22.07 21.89 -2.03
N LEU A 118 21.10 21.38 -2.77
CA LEU A 118 21.16 21.18 -4.23
C LEU A 118 20.60 22.37 -5.02
N THR A 119 19.72 23.19 -4.43
CA THR A 119 19.12 24.35 -5.11
C THR A 119 19.80 25.69 -4.79
N GLY A 120 20.98 25.68 -4.15
CA GLY A 120 21.82 26.87 -3.96
C GLY A 120 21.06 28.12 -3.50
N GLY A 121 20.74 28.18 -2.21
CA GLY A 121 20.44 29.47 -1.56
C GLY A 121 21.71 30.28 -1.37
#